data_AF-A0A3B3HQA6-F1
#
_entry.id   AF-A0A3B3HQA6-F1
#
_cell.length_a   1.000
_cell.length_b   1.000
_cell.length_c   1.000
_cell.angle_alpha   90.00
_cell.angle_beta   90.00
_cell.angle_gamma   90.00
#
_symmetry.space_group_name_H-M   'P 1'
#
loop_
_entity.id
_entity.type
_entity.pdbx_description
1 polymer ?
#
loop_
_entity_poly.entity_id
_entity_poly.type
_entity_poly.pdbx_seq_one_letter_code
_entity_poly.pdbx_strand_id
1 'polypeptide(L)'
;FCNTEVKLKTTLQDCLNDTDYELLHETLDKGLPKTAKTYHVAIVGAGMAGLTTAKLLEDAGYKVTILEASERVGGRVHTYRNEKEGWYVELGAMRIPSTHQILLSLVKKLNLTTNKFIMDDKETFYFVNGKKIKKHLVNNNPCLLNYNIPPPKCNKSAHDILTESLTAVYIVSTKGCMEALKMFDHYTVKVGADLKELDTETIRMLGDVLNENAIMSLALSEMIYFENDIGDEVDYSEVTGGTDLIPTTLKNTLTKTEVILNAAVKEIDQTSNEVTLKYQLNQEIKSLQADAVLVTTTAKAALLMDLKPPLSTNKVEAMRSIQYGSSTKVVLTFSEKFWERDGIKGGKSVTDRASRFIYYPSHSFHDNNRTGVLLASYTWAEDSQFLLGMNDTQLQDLIMRDLVEIHGDHVRSLLTGMVVKKWSLDSYSLGAFALFGPYQHVQYASELFRSEGRIHFAGEHTAFPHAWIETAMKSAIRAATNIANQAESVPNNDEIRDEL
;
A
#
# COMPACT_ATOMS: atom_id res chain seq x y z
N PHE A 1 -9.21 29.78 15.90
CA PHE A 1 -9.63 28.37 15.89
C PHE A 1 -8.51 27.59 15.20
N CYS A 2 -7.58 27.02 15.95
CA CYS A 2 -6.63 26.06 15.36
C CYS A 2 -7.41 24.80 14.99
N ASN A 3 -7.24 24.33 13.76
CA ASN A 3 -7.89 23.14 13.22
C ASN A 3 -7.54 21.92 14.11
N THR A 4 -8.54 21.17 14.57
CA THR A 4 -8.37 19.99 15.45
C THR A 4 -7.57 18.89 14.77
N GLU A 5 -7.71 18.76 13.45
CA GLU A 5 -6.94 17.87 12.57
C GLU A 5 -5.43 18.18 12.63
N VAL A 6 -5.06 19.45 12.44
CA VAL A 6 -3.65 19.90 12.53
C VAL A 6 -3.05 19.57 13.89
N LYS A 7 -3.84 19.67 14.97
CA LYS A 7 -3.39 19.33 16.33
C LYS A 7 -3.23 17.82 16.55
N LEU A 8 -4.12 16.99 15.99
CA LEU A 8 -4.00 15.53 16.04
C LEU A 8 -2.75 15.08 15.29
N LYS A 9 -2.61 15.51 14.03
CA LYS A 9 -1.52 15.13 13.15
C LYS A 9 -0.16 15.52 13.73
N THR A 10 0.02 16.78 14.12
CA THR A 10 1.29 17.24 14.73
C THR A 10 1.64 16.51 16.02
N THR A 11 0.67 16.16 16.87
CA THR A 11 0.95 15.45 18.14
C THR A 11 1.31 13.98 17.91
N LEU A 12 0.68 13.34 16.93
CA LEU A 12 0.92 11.92 16.63
C LEU A 12 2.12 11.70 15.73
N GLN A 13 2.49 12.69 14.92
CA GLN A 13 3.64 12.61 14.00
C GLN A 13 4.94 12.26 14.74
N ASP A 14 5.18 12.84 15.92
CA ASP A 14 6.35 12.52 16.75
C ASP A 14 6.36 11.06 17.26
N CYS A 15 5.18 10.42 17.36
CA CYS A 15 5.04 9.04 17.83
C CYS A 15 5.03 7.99 16.72
N LEU A 16 4.56 8.37 15.53
CA LEU A 16 4.29 7.44 14.43
C LEU A 16 5.35 7.51 13.33
N ASN A 17 6.11 8.60 13.24
CA ASN A 17 7.21 8.69 12.31
C ASN A 17 8.34 7.75 12.72
N ASP A 18 9.02 7.20 11.73
CA ASP A 18 10.26 6.48 11.99
C ASP A 18 11.32 7.46 12.53
N THR A 19 11.90 7.12 13.67
CA THR A 19 12.96 7.93 14.30
C THR A 19 14.22 7.99 13.45
N ASP A 20 14.40 7.05 12.52
CA ASP A 20 15.51 6.96 11.58
C ASP A 20 15.17 7.46 10.16
N TYR A 21 14.00 8.08 9.94
CA TYR A 21 13.55 8.48 8.59
C TYR A 21 14.59 9.31 7.82
N GLU A 22 15.19 10.31 8.46
CA GLU A 22 16.24 11.15 7.88
C GLU A 22 17.49 10.34 7.50
N LEU A 23 17.87 9.35 8.32
CA LEU A 23 18.99 8.45 8.03
C LEU A 23 18.67 7.54 6.83
N LEU A 24 17.43 7.04 6.73
CA LEU A 24 17.00 6.24 5.58
C LEU A 24 17.00 7.06 4.30
N HIS A 25 16.50 8.29 4.37
CA HIS A 25 16.52 9.22 3.24
C HIS A 25 17.95 9.57 2.83
N GLU A 26 18.83 9.88 3.79
CA GLU A 26 20.25 10.10 3.53
C GLU A 26 20.92 8.87 2.90
N THR A 27 20.56 7.66 3.34
CA THR A 27 21.10 6.40 2.79
C THR A 27 20.64 6.17 1.36
N LEU A 28 19.38 6.49 1.02
CA LEU A 28 18.93 6.52 -0.37
C LEU A 28 19.74 7.53 -1.20
N ASP A 29 20.06 8.67 -0.60
CA ASP A 29 20.72 9.77 -1.30
C ASP A 29 22.20 9.52 -1.57
N LYS A 30 22.94 9.13 -0.54
CA LYS A 30 24.40 8.93 -0.55
C LYS A 30 24.82 7.50 -0.88
N GLY A 31 23.91 6.54 -0.74
CA GLY A 31 24.19 5.12 -0.86
C GLY A 31 24.85 4.53 0.39
N LEU A 32 24.97 3.20 0.40
CA LEU A 32 25.67 2.46 1.46
C LEU A 32 27.21 2.66 1.36
N PRO A 33 27.94 2.46 2.46
CA PRO A 33 29.41 2.44 2.44
C PRO A 33 29.93 1.44 1.40
N LYS A 34 31.00 1.82 0.67
CA LYS A 34 31.64 0.91 -0.29
C LYS A 34 32.25 -0.28 0.44
N THR A 35 32.04 -1.48 -0.08
CA THR A 35 32.72 -2.69 0.41
C THR A 35 33.95 -3.01 -0.45
N ALA A 36 34.99 -3.54 0.20
CA ALA A 36 36.14 -4.14 -0.48
C ALA A 36 36.04 -5.68 -0.52
N LYS A 37 35.06 -6.27 0.17
CA LYS A 37 34.87 -7.72 0.24
C LYS A 37 34.08 -8.21 -0.97
N THR A 38 34.42 -9.40 -1.45
CA THR A 38 33.54 -10.11 -2.38
C THR A 38 32.44 -10.77 -1.55
N TYR A 39 31.23 -10.21 -1.62
CA TYR A 39 30.07 -10.69 -0.86
C TYR A 39 28.84 -10.68 -1.77
N HIS A 40 28.21 -11.83 -1.95
CA HIS A 40 27.07 -12.08 -2.83
C HIS A 40 25.78 -12.11 -2.04
N VAL A 41 24.84 -11.25 -2.41
CA VAL A 41 23.50 -11.20 -1.84
C VAL A 41 22.48 -11.69 -2.86
N ALA A 42 21.73 -12.73 -2.51
CA ALA A 42 20.55 -13.14 -3.25
C ALA A 42 19.33 -12.36 -2.77
N ILE A 43 18.46 -11.94 -3.68
CA ILE A 43 17.21 -11.24 -3.35
C ILE A 43 16.05 -12.04 -3.93
N VAL A 44 15.07 -12.38 -3.09
CA VAL A 44 13.86 -13.10 -3.50
C VAL A 44 12.72 -12.09 -3.66
N GLY A 45 12.30 -11.88 -4.91
CA GLY A 45 11.29 -10.91 -5.33
C GLY A 45 11.89 -9.62 -5.91
N ALA A 46 11.39 -9.20 -7.08
CA ALA A 46 11.74 -7.94 -7.74
C ALA A 46 10.64 -6.88 -7.55
N GLY A 47 10.02 -6.85 -6.36
CA GLY A 47 9.17 -5.74 -5.93
C GLY A 47 10.01 -4.49 -5.58
N MET A 48 9.34 -3.43 -5.11
CA MET A 48 10.03 -2.19 -4.72
C MET A 48 11.10 -2.41 -3.66
N ALA A 49 10.82 -3.23 -2.64
CA ALA A 49 11.81 -3.55 -1.61
C ALA A 49 13.07 -4.22 -2.21
N GLY A 50 12.89 -5.30 -2.99
CA GLY A 50 14.00 -6.01 -3.61
C GLY A 50 14.84 -5.15 -4.56
N LEU A 51 14.19 -4.33 -5.39
CA LEU A 51 14.89 -3.43 -6.32
C LEU A 51 15.63 -2.30 -5.59
N THR A 52 15.06 -1.73 -4.52
CA THR A 52 15.72 -0.72 -3.70
C THR A 52 16.96 -1.29 -3.03
N THR A 53 16.89 -2.45 -2.39
CA THR A 53 18.05 -3.10 -1.79
C THR A 53 19.10 -3.46 -2.84
N ALA A 54 18.69 -4.01 -3.99
CA ALA A 54 19.61 -4.34 -5.08
C ALA A 54 20.41 -3.13 -5.54
N LYS A 55 19.74 -1.97 -5.71
CA LYS A 55 20.39 -0.73 -6.11
C LYS A 55 21.44 -0.27 -5.09
N LEU A 56 21.08 -0.25 -3.81
CA LEU A 56 21.97 0.18 -2.74
C LEU A 56 23.21 -0.74 -2.61
N LEU A 57 23.00 -2.05 -2.67
CA LEU A 57 24.07 -3.04 -2.57
C LEU A 57 24.96 -3.05 -3.82
N GLU A 58 24.39 -2.99 -5.03
CA GLU A 58 25.18 -2.87 -6.27
C GLU A 58 26.07 -1.63 -6.25
N ASP A 59 25.51 -0.49 -5.86
CA ASP A 59 26.25 0.76 -5.79
C ASP A 59 27.38 0.67 -4.75
N ALA A 60 27.17 -0.01 -3.62
CA ALA A 60 28.20 -0.26 -2.63
C ALA A 60 29.28 -1.26 -3.07
N GLY A 61 29.09 -1.99 -4.17
CA GLY A 61 30.07 -2.91 -4.74
C GLY A 61 29.80 -4.39 -4.44
N TYR A 62 28.67 -4.72 -3.83
CA TYR A 62 28.26 -6.10 -3.59
C TYR A 62 27.86 -6.80 -4.90
N LYS A 63 28.02 -8.11 -4.96
CA LYS A 63 27.45 -8.93 -6.03
C LYS A 63 25.99 -9.20 -5.68
N VAL A 64 25.06 -8.96 -6.61
CA VAL A 64 23.63 -9.12 -6.35
C VAL A 64 22.98 -9.98 -7.45
N THR A 65 22.10 -10.89 -7.05
CA THR A 65 21.21 -11.63 -7.96
C THR A 65 19.79 -11.55 -7.44
N ILE A 66 18.84 -11.14 -8.29
CA ILE A 66 17.41 -11.10 -7.96
C ILE A 66 16.72 -12.28 -8.65
N LEU A 67 15.94 -13.04 -7.88
CA LEU A 67 15.06 -14.12 -8.36
C LEU A 67 13.60 -13.66 -8.22
N GLU A 68 12.93 -13.46 -9.35
CA GLU A 68 11.53 -13.00 -9.40
C GLU A 68 10.64 -14.09 -9.98
N ALA A 69 9.58 -14.44 -9.25
CA ALA A 69 8.69 -15.54 -9.60
C ALA A 69 7.81 -15.25 -10.83
N SER A 70 7.47 -13.99 -11.09
CA SER A 70 6.68 -13.57 -12.24
C SER A 70 7.53 -13.19 -13.45
N GLU A 71 6.86 -12.88 -14.55
CA GLU A 71 7.44 -12.45 -15.82
C GLU A 71 7.84 -10.97 -15.85
N ARG A 72 7.68 -10.23 -14.74
CA ARG A 72 7.91 -8.78 -14.67
C ARG A 72 8.40 -8.34 -13.30
N VAL A 73 8.97 -7.14 -13.23
CA VAL A 73 9.33 -6.48 -11.96
C VAL A 73 8.19 -5.60 -11.44
N GLY A 74 8.29 -5.16 -10.19
CA GLY A 74 7.38 -4.18 -9.56
C GLY A 74 6.37 -4.77 -8.57
N GLY A 75 6.10 -6.08 -8.65
CA GLY A 75 5.23 -6.76 -7.68
C GLY A 75 3.82 -6.15 -7.63
N ARG A 76 3.46 -5.50 -6.53
CA ARG A 76 2.14 -4.83 -6.36
C ARG A 76 2.06 -3.46 -7.04
N VAL A 77 3.18 -2.88 -7.47
CA VAL A 77 3.21 -1.71 -8.33
C VAL A 77 3.03 -2.19 -9.77
N HIS A 78 1.81 -2.06 -10.30
CA HIS A 78 1.43 -2.67 -11.57
C HIS A 78 0.47 -1.76 -12.33
N THR A 79 0.87 -1.37 -13.53
CA THR A 79 0.05 -0.61 -14.47
C THR A 79 -0.32 -1.50 -15.66
N TYR A 80 -1.61 -1.55 -16.00
CA TYR A 80 -2.09 -2.17 -17.22
C TYR A 80 -2.02 -1.16 -18.37
N ARG A 81 -1.57 -1.59 -19.55
CA ARG A 81 -1.51 -0.76 -20.77
C ARG A 81 -2.26 -1.42 -21.91
N ASN A 82 -3.10 -0.64 -22.59
CA ASN A 82 -3.62 -0.98 -23.90
C ASN A 82 -2.93 -0.11 -24.95
N GLU A 83 -1.79 -0.60 -25.46
CA GLU A 83 -0.97 0.10 -26.45
C GLU A 83 -1.75 0.41 -27.74
N LYS A 84 -2.70 -0.46 -28.11
CA LYS A 84 -3.51 -0.29 -29.32
C LYS A 84 -4.46 0.90 -29.22
N GLU A 85 -5.02 1.13 -28.04
CA GLU A 85 -5.98 2.21 -27.78
C GLU A 85 -5.36 3.43 -27.10
N GLY A 86 -4.07 3.37 -26.75
CA GLY A 86 -3.29 4.50 -26.24
C GLY A 86 -3.66 4.91 -24.81
N TRP A 87 -4.01 3.96 -23.93
CA TRP A 87 -4.36 4.26 -22.54
C TRP A 87 -3.77 3.27 -21.54
N TYR A 88 -3.69 3.69 -20.26
CA TYR A 88 -3.20 2.87 -19.16
C TYR A 88 -4.05 3.04 -17.89
N VAL A 89 -3.91 2.12 -16.94
CA VAL A 89 -4.55 2.22 -15.62
C VAL A 89 -3.75 1.52 -14.52
N GLU A 90 -3.78 2.11 -13.32
CA GLU A 90 -3.10 1.58 -12.14
C GLU A 90 -3.88 0.45 -11.47
N LEU A 91 -3.39 -0.77 -11.56
CA LEU A 91 -3.97 -1.93 -10.90
C LEU A 91 -3.62 -1.98 -9.41
N GLY A 92 -2.50 -1.36 -9.00
CA GLY A 92 -2.03 -1.29 -7.63
C GLY A 92 -1.90 0.14 -7.12
N ALA A 93 -0.68 0.55 -6.77
CA ALA A 93 -0.36 1.91 -6.33
C ALA A 93 -0.75 2.94 -7.40
N MET A 94 -1.46 4.00 -6.99
CA MET A 94 -2.00 5.02 -7.92
C MET A 94 -1.73 6.46 -7.50
N ARG A 95 -1.18 6.68 -6.31
CA ARG A 95 -0.90 8.01 -5.77
C ARG A 95 0.27 7.97 -4.80
N ILE A 96 0.99 9.08 -4.71
CA ILE A 96 2.15 9.32 -3.86
C ILE A 96 1.86 10.57 -3.03
N PRO A 97 1.71 10.46 -1.69
CA PRO A 97 1.61 11.60 -0.79
C PRO A 97 2.84 12.51 -0.87
N SER A 98 2.65 13.82 -0.67
CA SER A 98 3.75 14.78 -0.58
C SER A 98 4.66 14.56 0.63
N THR A 99 4.22 13.79 1.62
CA THR A 99 5.03 13.38 2.79
C THR A 99 6.02 12.26 2.47
N HIS A 100 5.86 11.55 1.34
CA HIS A 100 6.70 10.40 0.98
C HIS A 100 8.00 10.83 0.28
N GLN A 101 8.89 11.47 1.05
CA GLN A 101 10.11 12.11 0.54
C GLN A 101 11.15 11.12 0.01
N ILE A 102 11.25 9.92 0.57
CA ILE A 102 12.17 8.87 0.10
C ILE A 102 11.74 8.42 -1.31
N LEU A 103 10.45 8.14 -1.51
CA LEU A 103 9.92 7.75 -2.82
C LEU A 103 10.01 8.90 -3.82
N LEU A 104 9.62 10.11 -3.43
CA LEU A 104 9.69 11.29 -4.31
C LEU A 104 11.13 11.61 -4.72
N SER A 105 12.10 11.42 -3.82
CA SER A 105 13.52 11.56 -4.13
C SER A 105 13.99 10.52 -5.14
N LEU A 106 13.55 9.27 -5.01
CA LEU A 106 13.82 8.24 -6.02
C LEU A 106 13.19 8.59 -7.37
N VAL A 107 11.91 8.98 -7.40
CA VAL A 107 11.20 9.40 -8.62
C VAL A 107 11.97 10.51 -9.35
N LYS A 108 12.45 11.51 -8.60
CA LYS A 108 13.30 12.59 -9.11
C LYS A 108 14.64 12.08 -9.65
N LYS A 109 15.34 11.20 -8.92
CA LYS A 109 16.60 10.58 -9.36
C LYS A 109 16.45 9.76 -10.65
N LEU A 110 15.30 9.13 -10.85
CA LEU A 110 14.97 8.37 -12.05
C LEU A 110 14.49 9.26 -13.21
N ASN A 111 14.44 10.58 -13.03
CA ASN A 111 13.92 11.56 -14.01
C ASN A 111 12.49 11.23 -14.48
N LEU A 112 11.66 10.67 -13.61
CA LEU A 112 10.27 10.37 -13.92
C LEU A 112 9.40 11.62 -13.73
N THR A 113 8.52 11.89 -14.69
CA THR A 113 7.57 13.01 -14.61
C THR A 113 6.36 12.63 -13.78
N THR A 114 5.91 13.53 -12.90
CA THR A 114 4.69 13.35 -12.10
C THR A 114 3.61 14.35 -12.50
N ASN A 115 2.36 13.97 -12.27
CA ASN A 115 1.19 14.84 -12.37
C ASN A 115 0.50 14.92 -11.02
N LYS A 116 -0.31 15.96 -10.81
CA LYS A 116 -1.18 16.05 -9.64
C LYS A 116 -2.23 14.94 -9.67
N PHE A 117 -2.36 14.20 -8.58
CA PHE A 117 -3.49 13.32 -8.33
C PHE A 117 -4.54 14.09 -7.54
N ILE A 118 -5.71 14.33 -8.14
CA ILE A 118 -6.83 15.02 -7.51
C ILE A 118 -7.55 14.02 -6.61
N MET A 119 -7.38 14.17 -5.30
CA MET A 119 -8.01 13.31 -4.29
C MET A 119 -9.50 13.61 -4.09
N ASP A 120 -9.85 14.89 -4.03
CA ASP A 120 -11.22 15.35 -3.90
C ASP A 120 -11.55 16.37 -4.98
N ASP A 121 -12.74 16.23 -5.55
CA ASP A 121 -13.29 17.17 -6.51
C ASP A 121 -14.73 17.46 -6.06
N LYS A 122 -14.98 18.74 -5.81
CA LYS A 122 -16.24 19.28 -5.28
C LYS A 122 -17.45 18.99 -6.17
N GLU A 123 -17.20 18.70 -7.46
CA GLU A 123 -18.20 18.34 -8.46
C GLU A 123 -18.53 16.85 -8.49
N THR A 124 -17.84 16.02 -7.71
CA THR A 124 -18.20 14.60 -7.56
C THR A 124 -19.43 14.41 -6.68
N PHE A 125 -19.91 13.17 -6.57
CA PHE A 125 -21.16 12.84 -5.90
C PHE A 125 -20.94 12.00 -4.63
N TYR A 126 -21.80 12.24 -3.65
CA TYR A 126 -22.24 11.22 -2.71
C TYR A 126 -23.51 10.59 -3.27
N PHE A 127 -23.58 9.25 -3.29
CA PHE A 127 -24.81 8.51 -3.48
C PHE A 127 -24.95 7.45 -2.41
N VAL A 128 -25.47 7.87 -1.27
CA VAL A 128 -25.57 7.06 -0.06
C VAL A 128 -26.95 7.21 0.54
N ASN A 129 -27.43 6.18 1.20
CA ASN A 129 -28.68 6.16 1.95
C ASN A 129 -29.89 6.69 1.13
N GLY A 130 -29.93 6.25 -0.13
CA GLY A 130 -30.96 6.61 -1.11
C GLY A 130 -30.88 8.04 -1.65
N LYS A 131 -29.84 8.82 -1.32
CA LYS A 131 -29.73 10.23 -1.71
C LYS A 131 -28.48 10.50 -2.53
N LYS A 132 -28.68 11.06 -3.73
CA LYS A 132 -27.61 11.56 -4.60
C LYS A 132 -27.43 13.06 -4.42
N ILE A 133 -26.23 13.50 -4.10
CA ILE A 133 -25.92 14.91 -3.86
C ILE A 133 -24.47 15.23 -4.24
N LYS A 134 -24.22 16.44 -4.74
CA LYS A 134 -22.87 16.93 -5.02
C LYS A 134 -22.07 17.10 -3.73
N LYS A 135 -20.79 16.72 -3.73
CA LYS A 135 -19.93 16.76 -2.55
C LYS A 135 -19.86 18.13 -1.90
N HIS A 136 -19.69 19.20 -2.68
CA HIS A 136 -19.57 20.55 -2.13
C HIS A 136 -20.78 21.00 -1.28
N LEU A 137 -21.97 20.42 -1.50
CA LEU A 137 -23.15 20.70 -0.68
C LEU A 137 -23.07 20.01 0.68
N VAL A 138 -22.34 18.89 0.78
CA VAL A 138 -22.26 18.00 1.95
C VAL A 138 -21.05 18.28 2.84
N ASN A 139 -19.94 18.80 2.31
CA ASN A 139 -18.65 18.87 3.02
C ASN A 139 -18.75 19.46 4.44
N ASN A 140 -19.67 20.41 4.68
CA ASN A 140 -19.91 20.98 6.02
C ASN A 140 -21.33 20.70 6.56
N ASN A 141 -22.08 19.78 5.94
CA ASN A 141 -23.40 19.36 6.36
C ASN A 141 -23.74 17.90 6.00
N PRO A 142 -23.21 16.92 6.74
CA PRO A 142 -23.45 15.50 6.51
C PRO A 142 -24.92 15.09 6.73
N CYS A 143 -25.72 15.90 7.44
CA CYS A 143 -27.15 15.64 7.61
C CYS A 143 -27.93 15.69 6.28
N LEU A 144 -27.34 16.27 5.23
CA LEU A 144 -27.90 16.19 3.89
C LEU A 144 -27.83 14.77 3.29
N LEU A 145 -27.06 13.85 3.85
CA LEU A 145 -26.92 12.47 3.39
C LEU A 145 -28.01 11.52 3.91
N ASN A 146 -29.07 12.04 4.56
CA ASN A 146 -30.23 11.28 5.01
C ASN A 146 -29.96 10.26 6.14
N TYR A 147 -28.80 10.32 6.80
CA TYR A 147 -28.53 9.56 8.03
C TYR A 147 -29.21 10.22 9.22
N ASN A 148 -29.70 9.42 10.18
CA ASN A 148 -30.29 9.95 11.40
C ASN A 148 -29.22 10.29 12.45
N ILE A 149 -28.35 11.26 12.13
CA ILE A 149 -27.26 11.70 13.01
C ILE A 149 -27.70 12.87 13.92
N PRO A 150 -27.13 13.01 15.13
CA PRO A 150 -27.45 14.10 16.05
C PRO A 150 -27.23 15.50 15.45
N PRO A 151 -28.17 16.46 15.66
CA PRO A 151 -28.07 17.82 15.11
C PRO A 151 -26.73 18.56 15.36
N PRO A 152 -26.06 18.42 16.53
CA PRO A 152 -24.77 19.07 16.76
C PRO A 152 -23.65 18.64 15.79
N LYS A 153 -23.79 17.49 15.11
CA LYS A 153 -22.84 16.99 14.10
C LYS A 153 -23.13 17.51 12.69
N CYS A 154 -24.28 18.16 12.46
CA CYS A 154 -24.67 18.64 11.13
C CYS A 154 -23.81 19.80 10.58
N ASN A 155 -22.92 20.41 11.37
CA ASN A 155 -22.08 21.53 10.93
C ASN A 155 -20.60 21.16 10.86
N LYS A 156 -20.29 19.86 10.70
CA LYS A 156 -18.93 19.30 10.68
C LYS A 156 -18.75 18.41 9.47
N SER A 157 -17.54 18.23 8.97
CA SER A 157 -17.28 17.18 7.98
C SER A 157 -17.34 15.80 8.63
N ALA A 158 -17.47 14.74 7.81
CA ALA A 158 -17.36 13.37 8.32
C ALA A 158 -15.98 13.11 8.95
N HIS A 159 -14.92 13.67 8.34
CA HIS A 159 -13.56 13.56 8.86
C HIS A 159 -13.43 14.26 10.22
N ASP A 160 -13.94 15.48 10.37
CA ASP A 160 -13.94 16.18 11.67
C ASP A 160 -14.63 15.38 12.77
N ILE A 161 -15.77 14.75 12.46
CA ILE A 161 -16.51 13.91 13.42
C ILE A 161 -15.66 12.72 13.86
N LEU A 162 -14.93 12.09 12.93
CA LEU A 162 -14.03 10.98 13.23
C LEU A 162 -12.85 11.47 14.07
N THR A 163 -12.12 12.47 13.60
CA THR A 163 -10.92 13.04 14.24
C THR A 163 -11.21 13.55 15.65
N GLU A 164 -12.35 14.22 15.89
CA GLU A 164 -12.75 14.66 17.23
C GLU A 164 -13.14 13.52 18.16
N SER A 165 -13.63 12.39 17.62
CA SER A 165 -13.93 11.20 18.42
C SER A 165 -12.66 10.48 18.86
N LEU A 166 -11.56 10.63 18.11
CA LEU A 166 -10.27 10.03 18.46
C LEU A 166 -9.65 10.72 19.69
N THR A 167 -9.64 10.01 20.82
CA THR A 167 -8.91 10.44 22.03
C THR A 167 -7.39 10.22 21.93
N ALA A 168 -6.87 9.93 20.74
CA ALA A 168 -5.46 9.61 20.51
C ALA A 168 -4.50 10.71 20.99
N VAL A 169 -4.80 11.99 20.74
CA VAL A 169 -4.01 13.13 21.24
C VAL A 169 -3.93 13.15 22.76
N TYR A 170 -5.08 12.93 23.41
CA TYR A 170 -5.17 12.95 24.86
C TYR A 170 -4.39 11.78 25.47
N ILE A 171 -4.53 10.59 24.90
CA ILE A 171 -3.82 9.39 25.35
C ILE A 171 -2.30 9.56 25.16
N VAL A 172 -1.84 10.03 24.00
CA VAL A 172 -0.41 10.26 23.74
C VAL A 172 0.17 11.31 24.69
N SER A 173 -0.50 12.45 24.86
CA SER A 173 -0.01 13.53 25.73
C SER A 173 0.04 13.14 27.22
N THR A 174 -0.76 12.16 27.66
CA THR A 174 -0.81 11.72 29.07
C THR A 174 0.02 10.47 29.36
N LYS A 175 0.20 9.57 28.38
CA LYS A 175 0.86 8.26 28.58
C LYS A 175 2.16 8.08 27.80
N GLY A 176 2.44 8.93 26.82
CA GLY A 176 3.58 8.79 25.91
C GLY A 176 3.32 7.82 24.76
N CYS A 177 4.15 7.92 23.71
CA CYS A 177 3.94 7.23 22.42
C CYS A 177 3.82 5.72 22.53
N MET A 178 4.74 5.05 23.25
CA MET A 178 4.81 3.59 23.29
C MET A 178 3.61 2.97 24.03
N GLU A 179 3.21 3.54 25.17
CA GLU A 179 2.04 3.06 25.90
C GLU A 179 0.74 3.38 25.16
N ALA A 180 0.67 4.53 24.47
CA ALA A 180 -0.45 4.84 23.59
C ALA A 180 -0.57 3.84 22.44
N LEU A 181 0.54 3.54 21.74
CA LEU A 181 0.57 2.57 20.65
C LEU A 181 0.10 1.19 21.12
N LYS A 182 0.60 0.71 22.27
CA LYS A 182 0.11 -0.54 22.88
C LYS A 182 -1.39 -0.47 23.10
N MET A 183 -1.90 0.58 23.73
CA MET A 183 -3.33 0.72 23.95
C MET A 183 -4.11 0.67 22.63
N PHE A 184 -3.72 1.44 21.62
CA PHE A 184 -4.39 1.45 20.32
C PHE A 184 -4.34 0.09 19.63
N ASP A 185 -3.22 -0.62 19.72
CA ASP A 185 -3.07 -1.93 19.09
C ASP A 185 -3.95 -3.01 19.76
N HIS A 186 -4.26 -2.89 21.05
CA HIS A 186 -5.09 -3.89 21.76
C HIS A 186 -6.60 -3.78 21.46
N TYR A 187 -7.04 -2.69 20.84
CA TYR A 187 -8.45 -2.47 20.51
C TYR A 187 -8.67 -2.46 19.00
N THR A 188 -9.86 -2.88 18.59
CA THR A 188 -10.32 -2.59 17.24
C THR A 188 -10.66 -1.11 17.11
N VAL A 189 -10.68 -0.57 15.90
CA VAL A 189 -11.18 0.79 15.63
C VAL A 189 -12.56 1.02 16.27
N LYS A 190 -13.51 0.10 16.03
CA LYS A 190 -14.89 0.21 16.53
C LYS A 190 -14.99 0.31 18.07
N VAL A 191 -14.04 -0.27 18.81
CA VAL A 191 -14.07 -0.33 20.28
C VAL A 191 -13.09 0.68 20.90
N GLY A 192 -11.94 0.96 20.30
CA GLY A 192 -10.85 1.72 20.93
C GLY A 192 -10.98 3.24 20.82
N ALA A 193 -11.60 3.74 19.76
CA ALA A 193 -11.56 5.17 19.40
C ALA A 193 -12.58 6.05 20.14
N ASP A 194 -13.09 5.63 21.31
CA ASP A 194 -14.30 6.22 21.92
C ASP A 194 -15.50 6.37 20.95
N LEU A 195 -15.45 5.70 19.78
CA LEU A 195 -16.58 5.53 18.86
C LEU A 195 -17.78 4.87 19.56
N LYS A 196 -17.57 4.25 20.74
CA LYS A 196 -18.65 3.78 21.62
C LYS A 196 -19.61 4.90 22.02
N GLU A 197 -19.16 6.14 22.07
CA GLU A 197 -19.98 7.31 22.38
C GLU A 197 -20.73 7.84 21.15
N LEU A 198 -20.34 7.43 19.94
CA LEU A 198 -21.09 7.75 18.73
C LEU A 198 -22.28 6.80 18.59
N ASP A 199 -23.42 7.37 18.20
CA ASP A 199 -24.60 6.61 17.83
C ASP A 199 -24.35 5.76 16.55
N THR A 200 -25.11 4.67 16.42
CA THR A 200 -24.96 3.69 15.34
C THR A 200 -25.09 4.33 13.95
N GLU A 201 -25.95 5.33 13.79
CA GLU A 201 -26.15 6.00 12.50
C GLU A 201 -24.96 6.89 12.12
N THR A 202 -24.33 7.55 13.09
CA THR A 202 -23.06 8.26 12.85
C THR A 202 -21.96 7.28 12.44
N ILE A 203 -21.83 6.14 13.16
CA ILE A 203 -20.81 5.13 12.81
C ILE A 203 -21.04 4.61 11.39
N ARG A 204 -22.31 4.30 11.03
CA ARG A 204 -22.66 3.86 9.67
C ARG A 204 -22.27 4.89 8.62
N MET A 205 -22.58 6.16 8.85
CA MET A 205 -22.20 7.26 7.95
C MET A 205 -20.68 7.37 7.78
N LEU A 206 -19.90 7.32 8.87
CA LEU A 206 -18.43 7.35 8.78
C LEU A 206 -17.91 6.15 7.99
N GLY A 207 -18.47 4.96 8.23
CA GLY A 207 -18.18 3.75 7.48
C GLY A 207 -18.42 3.88 5.98
N ASP A 208 -19.52 4.51 5.59
CA ASP A 208 -19.90 4.71 4.20
C ASP A 208 -19.12 5.83 3.50
N VAL A 209 -18.91 6.96 4.17
CA VAL A 209 -18.32 8.17 3.57
C VAL A 209 -16.79 8.13 3.52
N LEU A 210 -16.16 7.61 4.56
CA LEU A 210 -14.70 7.65 4.73
C LEU A 210 -14.00 6.32 4.42
N ASN A 211 -14.77 5.27 4.11
CA ASN A 211 -14.29 3.88 3.98
C ASN A 211 -13.96 3.18 5.31
N GLU A 212 -14.38 3.73 6.45
CA GLU A 212 -14.04 3.17 7.76
C GLU A 212 -14.58 1.76 7.98
N ASN A 213 -15.66 1.38 7.31
CA ASN A 213 -16.20 0.01 7.39
C ASN A 213 -15.13 -1.04 7.03
N ALA A 214 -14.22 -0.73 6.10
CA ALA A 214 -13.15 -1.63 5.69
C ALA A 214 -12.06 -1.82 6.76
N ILE A 215 -12.01 -0.97 7.79
CA ILE A 215 -10.97 -1.01 8.84
C ILE A 215 -11.54 -1.06 10.26
N MET A 216 -12.86 -0.99 10.44
CA MET A 216 -13.52 -0.99 11.76
C MET A 216 -13.18 -2.20 12.65
N SER A 217 -12.86 -3.35 12.05
CA SER A 217 -12.45 -4.59 12.74
C SER A 217 -10.95 -4.74 12.92
N LEU A 218 -10.14 -3.88 12.32
CA LEU A 218 -8.68 -3.88 12.44
C LEU A 218 -8.23 -3.17 13.72
N ALA A 219 -6.94 -3.25 14.03
CA ALA A 219 -6.35 -2.54 15.15
C ALA A 219 -6.58 -1.02 15.02
N LEU A 220 -6.87 -0.33 16.12
CA LEU A 220 -6.98 1.13 16.11
C LEU A 220 -5.64 1.78 15.73
N SER A 221 -4.51 1.13 16.04
CA SER A 221 -3.19 1.55 15.58
C SER A 221 -3.09 1.65 14.06
N GLU A 222 -3.69 0.72 13.28
CA GLU A 222 -3.71 0.81 11.80
C GLU A 222 -4.41 2.09 11.34
N MET A 223 -5.62 2.34 11.86
CA MET A 223 -6.38 3.54 11.50
C MET A 223 -5.61 4.81 11.84
N ILE A 224 -4.95 4.85 13.01
CA ILE A 224 -4.13 5.99 13.41
C ILE A 224 -2.97 6.24 12.43
N TYR A 225 -2.32 5.19 11.95
CA TYR A 225 -1.32 5.30 10.89
C TYR A 225 -1.92 5.83 9.58
N PHE A 226 -3.10 5.34 9.17
CA PHE A 226 -3.78 5.81 7.96
C PHE A 226 -4.19 7.29 8.03
N GLU A 227 -4.83 7.71 9.12
CA GLU A 227 -5.28 9.09 9.32
C GLU A 227 -4.09 10.08 9.44
N ASN A 228 -2.91 9.61 9.82
CA ASN A 228 -1.71 10.44 9.80
C ASN A 228 -1.14 10.65 8.39
N ASP A 229 -1.25 9.63 7.52
CA ASP A 229 -0.66 9.66 6.17
C ASP A 229 -1.62 10.14 5.08
N ILE A 230 -2.94 10.05 5.32
CA ILE A 230 -3.99 10.55 4.44
C ILE A 230 -4.70 11.73 5.09
N GLY A 231 -4.87 12.84 4.36
CA GLY A 231 -5.62 13.99 4.88
C GLY A 231 -5.89 15.03 3.81
N ASP A 232 -6.80 15.97 4.12
CA ASP A 232 -7.26 16.99 3.17
C ASP A 232 -6.17 18.03 2.87
N GLU A 233 -5.19 18.20 3.76
CA GLU A 233 -4.03 19.08 3.59
C GLU A 233 -2.85 18.41 2.84
N VAL A 234 -2.95 17.13 2.47
CA VAL A 234 -1.88 16.41 1.77
C VAL A 234 -2.05 16.54 0.26
N ASP A 235 -1.01 16.99 -0.41
CA ASP A 235 -0.94 16.94 -1.87
C ASP A 235 -0.54 15.55 -2.35
N TYR A 236 -1.16 15.09 -3.43
CA TYR A 236 -0.87 13.78 -4.02
C TYR A 236 -0.40 13.92 -5.45
N SER A 237 0.54 13.07 -5.83
CA SER A 237 1.05 12.96 -7.19
C SER A 237 0.87 11.56 -7.74
N GLU A 238 0.82 11.43 -9.06
CA GLU A 238 0.87 10.17 -9.80
C GLU A 238 2.00 10.23 -10.84
N VAL A 239 2.53 9.07 -11.25
CA VAL A 239 3.60 9.02 -12.26
C VAL A 239 2.98 9.09 -13.66
N THR A 240 3.45 10.03 -14.46
CA THR A 240 3.02 10.19 -15.86
C THR A 240 3.39 8.94 -16.64
N GLY A 241 2.41 8.33 -17.29
CA GLY A 241 2.62 7.11 -18.08
C GLY A 241 2.55 5.82 -17.29
N GLY A 242 2.37 5.85 -15.96
CA GLY A 242 2.18 4.68 -15.10
C GLY A 242 3.20 4.54 -13.97
N THR A 243 2.75 4.11 -12.80
CA THR A 243 3.53 4.01 -11.56
C THR A 243 4.53 2.85 -11.60
N ASP A 244 4.29 1.82 -12.42
CA ASP A 244 5.25 0.75 -12.68
C ASP A 244 6.52 1.21 -13.43
N LEU A 245 6.53 2.45 -13.95
CA LEU A 245 7.75 3.07 -14.46
C LEU A 245 8.79 3.29 -13.35
N ILE A 246 8.39 3.41 -12.07
CA ILE A 246 9.32 3.49 -10.94
C ILE A 246 10.17 2.21 -10.84
N PRO A 247 9.59 1.01 -10.57
CA PRO A 247 10.38 -0.21 -10.49
C PRO A 247 11.06 -0.57 -11.82
N THR A 248 10.41 -0.32 -12.96
CA THR A 248 10.99 -0.64 -14.28
C THR A 248 12.24 0.21 -14.55
N THR A 249 12.18 1.51 -14.30
CA THR A 249 13.32 2.42 -14.51
C THR A 249 14.41 2.14 -13.49
N LEU A 250 14.07 1.90 -12.23
CA LEU A 250 15.04 1.50 -11.20
C LEU A 250 15.79 0.22 -11.61
N LYS A 251 15.09 -0.81 -12.06
CA LYS A 251 15.71 -2.04 -12.59
C LYS A 251 16.65 -1.74 -13.76
N ASN A 252 16.30 -0.80 -14.64
CA ASN A 252 17.15 -0.43 -15.78
C ASN A 252 18.41 0.34 -15.38
N THR A 253 18.48 0.89 -14.16
CA THR A 253 19.70 1.49 -13.61
C THR A 253 20.69 0.47 -13.07
N LEU A 254 20.27 -0.78 -12.86
CA LEU A 254 21.13 -1.87 -12.40
C LEU A 254 21.98 -2.36 -13.59
N THR A 255 23.30 -2.25 -13.44
CA THR A 255 24.27 -2.57 -14.50
C THR A 255 25.01 -3.87 -14.28
N LYS A 256 25.07 -4.33 -13.02
CA LYS A 256 25.81 -5.54 -12.62
C LYS A 256 24.92 -6.61 -12.01
N THR A 257 23.78 -6.22 -11.44
CA THR A 257 22.81 -7.11 -10.84
C THR A 257 22.15 -7.97 -11.90
N GLU A 258 22.21 -9.28 -11.71
CA GLU A 258 21.48 -10.22 -12.53
C GLU A 258 20.03 -10.32 -12.03
N VAL A 259 19.05 -10.03 -12.90
CA VAL A 259 17.62 -10.14 -12.58
C VAL A 259 17.03 -11.30 -13.38
N ILE A 260 16.70 -12.39 -12.70
CA ILE A 260 16.15 -13.60 -13.31
C ILE A 260 14.64 -13.65 -13.06
N LEU A 261 13.86 -13.45 -14.12
CA LEU A 261 12.40 -13.52 -14.11
C LEU A 261 11.93 -14.98 -14.29
N ASN A 262 10.68 -15.26 -13.96
CA ASN A 262 10.08 -16.60 -13.96
C ASN A 262 10.85 -17.62 -13.08
N ALA A 263 11.53 -17.13 -12.05
CA ALA A 263 12.40 -17.86 -11.13
C ALA A 263 11.77 -17.93 -9.74
N ALA A 264 10.84 -18.87 -9.53
CA ALA A 264 10.17 -19.03 -8.25
C ALA A 264 11.05 -19.81 -7.27
N VAL A 265 11.56 -19.17 -6.22
CA VAL A 265 12.30 -19.83 -5.14
C VAL A 265 11.38 -20.82 -4.42
N LYS A 266 11.89 -22.03 -4.17
CA LYS A 266 11.17 -23.15 -3.53
C LYS A 266 11.81 -23.56 -2.21
N GLU A 267 13.13 -23.39 -2.08
CA GLU A 267 13.88 -23.75 -0.89
C GLU A 267 14.99 -22.73 -0.65
N ILE A 268 15.25 -22.43 0.62
CA ILE A 268 16.39 -21.64 1.09
C ILE A 268 17.04 -22.43 2.22
N ASP A 269 18.27 -22.87 2.01
CA ASP A 269 19.09 -23.60 2.98
C ASP A 269 20.27 -22.72 3.40
N GLN A 270 20.56 -22.61 4.70
CA GLN A 270 21.66 -21.80 5.21
C GLN A 270 22.58 -22.58 6.15
N THR A 271 23.85 -22.22 6.09
CA THR A 271 24.88 -22.62 7.06
C THR A 271 25.39 -21.38 7.80
N SER A 272 26.40 -21.53 8.66
CA SER A 272 27.04 -20.39 9.31
C SER A 272 27.72 -19.43 8.32
N ASN A 273 28.03 -19.88 7.09
CA ASN A 273 28.88 -19.16 6.14
C ASN A 273 28.19 -18.79 4.83
N GLU A 274 27.17 -19.54 4.40
CA GLU A 274 26.54 -19.37 3.09
C GLU A 274 25.05 -19.69 3.12
N VAL A 275 24.36 -19.30 2.05
CA VAL A 275 22.98 -19.66 1.75
C VAL A 275 22.89 -20.28 0.35
N THR A 276 22.06 -21.30 0.19
CA THR A 276 21.75 -21.97 -1.07
C THR A 276 20.27 -21.87 -1.36
N LEU A 277 19.90 -21.26 -2.48
CA LEU A 277 18.52 -21.12 -2.93
C LEU A 277 18.26 -22.12 -4.06
N LYS A 278 17.22 -22.95 -3.92
CA LYS A 278 16.68 -23.72 -5.05
C LYS A 278 15.47 -23.00 -5.62
N TYR A 279 15.47 -22.78 -6.92
CA TYR A 279 14.39 -22.08 -7.60
C TYR A 279 13.98 -22.80 -8.88
N GLN A 280 12.69 -22.70 -9.19
CA GLN A 280 12.10 -23.25 -10.40
C GLN A 280 12.17 -22.22 -11.52
N LEU A 281 12.79 -22.56 -12.64
CA LEU A 281 12.84 -21.76 -13.86
C LEU A 281 12.40 -22.65 -15.03
N ASN A 282 11.29 -22.31 -15.69
CA ASN A 282 10.76 -23.07 -16.84
C ASN A 282 10.63 -24.58 -16.57
N GLN A 283 10.11 -24.96 -15.40
CA GLN A 283 9.96 -26.35 -14.91
C GLN A 283 11.25 -27.07 -14.47
N GLU A 284 12.42 -26.47 -14.66
CA GLU A 284 13.69 -26.99 -14.15
C GLU A 284 13.99 -26.41 -12.77
N ILE A 285 14.59 -27.21 -11.89
CA ILE A 285 15.12 -26.74 -10.61
C ILE A 285 16.58 -26.35 -10.78
N LYS A 286 16.89 -25.09 -10.48
CA LYS A 286 18.24 -24.54 -10.45
C LYS A 286 18.65 -24.19 -9.03
N SER A 287 19.95 -23.98 -8.83
CA SER A 287 20.53 -23.60 -7.54
C SER A 287 21.33 -22.32 -7.66
N LEU A 288 21.31 -21.50 -6.61
CA LEU A 288 22.11 -20.28 -6.46
C LEU A 288 22.74 -20.28 -5.06
N GLN A 289 24.07 -20.21 -5.00
CA GLN A 289 24.79 -19.96 -3.74
C GLN A 289 25.06 -18.47 -3.57
N ALA A 290 24.96 -17.98 -2.34
CA ALA A 290 25.24 -16.60 -1.95
C ALA A 290 25.71 -16.55 -0.47
N ASP A 291 26.23 -15.41 -0.04
CA ASP A 291 26.67 -15.19 1.35
C ASP A 291 25.51 -14.76 2.27
N ALA A 292 24.48 -14.12 1.71
CA ALA A 292 23.24 -13.79 2.40
C ALA A 292 22.06 -13.77 1.42
N VAL A 293 20.85 -13.88 1.97
CA VAL A 293 19.60 -13.74 1.22
C VAL A 293 18.68 -12.71 1.86
N LEU A 294 18.06 -11.87 1.03
CA LEU A 294 16.96 -11.01 1.43
C LEU A 294 15.65 -11.50 0.82
N VAL A 295 14.68 -11.84 1.66
CA VAL A 295 13.33 -12.22 1.24
C VAL A 295 12.45 -10.97 1.22
N THR A 296 11.98 -10.59 0.02
CA THR A 296 11.14 -9.40 -0.20
C THR A 296 9.73 -9.69 -0.71
N THR A 297 9.32 -10.96 -0.62
CA THR A 297 7.96 -11.40 -0.94
C THR A 297 6.95 -10.88 0.08
N THR A 298 5.66 -11.17 -0.08
CA THR A 298 4.72 -11.04 1.04
C THR A 298 5.03 -12.10 2.10
N ALA A 299 4.61 -11.90 3.36
CA ALA A 299 4.81 -12.90 4.41
C ALA A 299 4.16 -14.24 4.05
N LYS A 300 2.96 -14.20 3.46
CA LYS A 300 2.25 -15.39 3.00
C LYS A 300 3.00 -16.14 1.90
N ALA A 301 3.60 -15.42 0.96
CA ALA A 301 4.40 -16.04 -0.09
C ALA A 301 5.72 -16.61 0.45
N ALA A 302 6.30 -16.00 1.50
CA ALA A 302 7.50 -16.52 2.15
C ALA A 302 7.26 -17.92 2.75
N LEU A 303 6.06 -18.18 3.28
CA LEU A 303 5.66 -19.48 3.82
C LEU A 303 5.53 -20.59 2.77
N LEU A 304 5.56 -20.27 1.47
CA LEU A 304 5.56 -21.28 0.41
C LEU A 304 6.96 -21.87 0.14
N MET A 305 8.00 -21.26 0.71
CA MET A 305 9.38 -21.74 0.58
C MET A 305 9.74 -22.66 1.74
N ASP A 306 10.47 -23.73 1.45
CA ASP A 306 11.07 -24.60 2.45
C ASP A 306 12.35 -23.95 3.00
N LEU A 307 12.33 -23.52 4.26
CA LEU A 307 13.43 -22.80 4.92
C LEU A 307 14.19 -23.76 5.84
N LYS A 308 15.50 -23.89 5.61
CA LYS A 308 16.39 -24.83 6.32
C LYS A 308 17.57 -24.07 6.97
N PRO A 309 17.76 -24.19 8.29
CA PRO A 309 16.82 -24.77 9.27
C PRO A 309 15.48 -24.01 9.28
N PRO A 310 14.40 -24.61 9.80
CA PRO A 310 13.11 -23.93 9.95
C PRO A 310 13.27 -22.63 10.75
N LEU A 311 12.52 -21.59 10.34
CA LEU A 311 12.45 -20.34 11.08
C LEU A 311 11.92 -20.56 12.50
N SER A 312 12.23 -19.65 13.41
CA SER A 312 11.72 -19.69 14.78
C SER A 312 10.19 -19.70 14.84
N THR A 313 9.63 -20.32 15.88
CA THR A 313 8.18 -20.40 16.06
C THR A 313 7.51 -19.02 16.06
N ASN A 314 8.14 -18.01 16.66
CA ASN A 314 7.60 -16.65 16.71
C ASN A 314 7.54 -16.01 15.32
N LYS A 315 8.60 -16.20 14.50
CA LYS A 315 8.65 -15.72 13.12
C LYS A 315 7.58 -16.38 12.25
N VAL A 316 7.45 -17.70 12.34
CA VAL A 316 6.43 -18.47 11.60
C VAL A 316 5.02 -18.08 12.03
N GLU A 317 4.79 -17.91 13.33
CA GLU A 317 3.50 -17.46 13.87
C GLU A 317 3.16 -16.06 13.33
N ALA A 318 4.09 -15.11 13.40
CA ALA A 318 3.91 -13.77 12.85
C ALA A 318 3.56 -13.82 11.36
N MET A 319 4.36 -14.52 10.53
CA MET A 319 4.12 -14.62 9.09
C MET A 319 2.78 -15.27 8.73
N ARG A 320 2.36 -16.28 9.50
CA ARG A 320 1.11 -17.02 9.26
C ARG A 320 -0.12 -16.21 9.70
N SER A 321 0.00 -15.48 10.81
CA SER A 321 -1.14 -14.87 11.50
C SER A 321 -1.38 -13.42 11.08
N ILE A 322 -0.42 -12.73 10.46
CA ILE A 322 -0.63 -11.35 10.03
C ILE A 322 -1.78 -11.23 9.03
N GLN A 323 -2.61 -10.23 9.26
CA GLN A 323 -3.75 -9.96 8.42
C GLN A 323 -3.33 -9.20 7.15
N TYR A 324 -3.93 -9.61 6.03
CA TYR A 324 -3.82 -8.91 4.76
C TYR A 324 -5.21 -8.48 4.31
N GLY A 325 -5.34 -7.20 3.94
CA GLY A 325 -6.54 -6.68 3.34
C GLY A 325 -6.87 -7.34 2.01
N SER A 326 -8.17 -7.45 1.72
CA SER A 326 -8.64 -7.69 0.36
C SER A 326 -8.72 -6.37 -0.40
N SER A 327 -8.41 -6.37 -1.69
CA SER A 327 -8.57 -5.19 -2.53
C SER A 327 -8.89 -5.57 -3.97
N THR A 328 -9.90 -4.92 -4.53
CA THR A 328 -10.35 -5.13 -5.90
C THR A 328 -10.53 -3.79 -6.61
N LYS A 329 -9.98 -3.69 -7.82
CA LYS A 329 -10.20 -2.59 -8.76
C LYS A 329 -10.97 -3.08 -9.98
N VAL A 330 -12.05 -2.39 -10.31
CA VAL A 330 -12.79 -2.59 -11.57
C VAL A 330 -12.68 -1.31 -12.38
N VAL A 331 -12.03 -1.42 -13.52
CA VAL A 331 -11.83 -0.33 -14.46
C VAL A 331 -12.77 -0.56 -15.63
N LEU A 332 -13.56 0.44 -15.97
CA LEU A 332 -14.43 0.43 -17.15
C LEU A 332 -13.91 1.48 -18.14
N THR A 333 -13.80 1.09 -19.40
CA THR A 333 -13.46 2.01 -20.48
C THR A 333 -14.71 2.44 -21.23
N PHE A 334 -14.70 3.69 -21.69
CA PHE A 334 -15.82 4.32 -22.35
C PHE A 334 -15.36 5.06 -23.61
N SER A 335 -16.25 5.15 -24.60
CA SER A 335 -16.01 5.90 -25.85
C SER A 335 -15.93 7.42 -25.67
N GLU A 336 -16.27 7.94 -24.49
CA GLU A 336 -16.12 9.34 -24.09
C GLU A 336 -16.00 9.49 -22.56
N LYS A 337 -15.39 10.58 -22.09
CA LYS A 337 -15.33 10.99 -20.68
C LYS A 337 -16.65 11.64 -20.22
N PHE A 338 -17.71 10.84 -20.07
CA PHE A 338 -19.06 11.35 -19.77
C PHE A 338 -19.12 12.23 -18.50
N TRP A 339 -18.28 11.96 -17.49
CA TRP A 339 -18.25 12.68 -16.21
C TRP A 339 -17.80 14.14 -16.36
N GLU A 340 -17.12 14.51 -17.46
CA GLU A 340 -16.77 15.91 -17.72
C GLU A 340 -18.01 16.79 -17.93
N ARG A 341 -19.15 16.21 -18.36
CA ARG A 341 -20.45 16.91 -18.46
C ARG A 341 -20.99 17.30 -17.08
N ASP A 342 -20.65 16.54 -16.05
CA ASP A 342 -20.97 16.85 -14.66
C ASP A 342 -19.97 17.85 -14.04
N GLY A 343 -18.97 18.30 -14.79
CA GLY A 343 -17.91 19.21 -14.32
C GLY A 343 -16.75 18.54 -13.61
N ILE A 344 -16.70 17.20 -13.58
CA ILE A 344 -15.70 16.41 -12.84
C ILE A 344 -14.39 16.33 -13.62
N LYS A 345 -13.26 16.57 -12.96
CA LYS A 345 -11.90 16.56 -13.56
C LYS A 345 -10.91 15.65 -12.83
N GLY A 346 -11.38 14.89 -11.84
CA GLY A 346 -10.59 14.03 -10.98
C GLY A 346 -11.40 13.72 -9.72
N GLY A 347 -10.73 13.35 -8.63
CA GLY A 347 -11.39 13.05 -7.37
C GLY A 347 -12.14 11.72 -7.39
N LYS A 348 -13.03 11.56 -6.42
CA LYS A 348 -13.81 10.33 -6.24
C LYS A 348 -15.26 10.59 -5.88
N SER A 349 -16.19 9.86 -6.48
CA SER A 349 -17.55 9.73 -5.96
C SER A 349 -17.63 8.59 -4.95
N VAL A 350 -18.55 8.72 -3.99
CA VAL A 350 -18.71 7.78 -2.87
C VAL A 350 -20.13 7.25 -2.85
N THR A 351 -20.30 5.94 -2.72
CA THR A 351 -21.60 5.29 -2.64
C THR A 351 -21.62 4.16 -1.62
N ASP A 352 -22.80 3.88 -1.05
CA ASP A 352 -23.03 2.72 -0.19
C ASP A 352 -23.37 1.44 -0.97
N ARG A 353 -23.33 1.53 -2.31
CA ARG A 353 -23.48 0.39 -3.23
C ARG A 353 -22.15 -0.33 -3.46
N ALA A 354 -22.19 -1.41 -4.24
CA ALA A 354 -21.07 -2.32 -4.41
C ALA A 354 -19.81 -1.67 -5.00
N SER A 355 -19.94 -0.63 -5.83
CA SER A 355 -18.78 0.10 -6.36
C SER A 355 -17.96 0.83 -5.30
N ARG A 356 -18.60 1.23 -4.18
CA ARG A 356 -18.05 2.03 -3.05
C ARG A 356 -17.40 3.35 -3.44
N PHE A 357 -16.24 3.31 -4.10
CA PHE A 357 -15.48 4.48 -4.52
C PHE A 357 -15.20 4.44 -6.03
N ILE A 358 -15.71 5.44 -6.75
CA ILE A 358 -15.47 5.65 -8.18
C ILE A 358 -14.44 6.77 -8.31
N TYR A 359 -13.25 6.46 -8.83
CA TYR A 359 -12.18 7.43 -9.02
C TYR A 359 -12.09 7.87 -10.49
N TYR A 360 -12.11 9.17 -10.70
CA TYR A 360 -11.97 9.78 -12.01
C TYR A 360 -10.49 10.10 -12.28
N PRO A 361 -9.98 9.88 -13.50
CA PRO A 361 -8.60 10.20 -13.84
C PRO A 361 -8.27 11.67 -13.59
N SER A 362 -7.07 11.94 -13.06
CA SER A 362 -6.51 13.29 -12.93
C SER A 362 -5.68 13.70 -14.15
N HIS A 363 -5.47 12.76 -15.08
CA HIS A 363 -4.74 12.95 -16.32
C HIS A 363 -5.62 12.70 -17.55
N SER A 364 -5.09 13.04 -18.71
CA SER A 364 -5.65 12.66 -20.01
C SER A 364 -4.56 12.00 -20.85
N PHE A 365 -4.94 11.10 -21.75
CA PHE A 365 -3.99 10.42 -22.62
C PHE A 365 -3.69 11.30 -23.84
N HIS A 366 -2.40 11.57 -24.11
CA HIS A 366 -1.97 12.45 -25.19
C HIS A 366 -2.51 12.01 -26.56
N ASP A 367 -2.45 10.69 -26.83
CA ASP A 367 -2.86 10.12 -28.12
C ASP A 367 -4.36 9.80 -28.18
N ASN A 368 -5.05 9.83 -27.03
CA ASN A 368 -6.47 9.49 -26.93
C ASN A 368 -7.19 10.28 -25.84
N ASN A 369 -7.46 11.56 -26.11
CA ASN A 369 -8.17 12.45 -25.17
C ASN A 369 -9.70 12.23 -25.15
N ARG A 370 -10.23 11.28 -25.94
CA ARG A 370 -11.67 11.00 -25.96
C ARG A 370 -12.03 9.85 -25.04
N THR A 371 -11.27 8.75 -25.08
CA THR A 371 -11.56 7.55 -24.29
C THR A 371 -11.58 7.87 -22.79
N GLY A 372 -12.66 7.47 -22.13
CA GLY A 372 -12.77 7.53 -20.68
C GLY A 372 -12.28 6.23 -20.07
N VAL A 373 -11.19 6.27 -19.29
CA VAL A 373 -10.75 5.12 -18.49
C VAL A 373 -11.11 5.40 -17.04
N LEU A 374 -12.19 4.81 -16.55
CA LEU A 374 -12.73 5.09 -15.22
C LEU A 374 -12.38 3.96 -14.26
N LEU A 375 -11.78 4.28 -13.11
CA LEU A 375 -11.74 3.34 -12.00
C LEU A 375 -13.12 3.34 -11.34
N ALA A 376 -14.03 2.56 -11.94
CA ALA A 376 -15.44 2.52 -11.62
C ALA A 376 -15.75 1.87 -10.27
N SER A 377 -14.81 1.11 -9.71
CA SER A 377 -14.91 0.57 -8.35
C SER A 377 -13.52 0.37 -7.77
N TYR A 378 -13.29 0.90 -6.57
CA TYR A 378 -12.14 0.55 -5.75
C TYR A 378 -12.60 0.20 -4.33
N THR A 379 -12.55 -1.09 -4.02
CA THR A 379 -13.10 -1.67 -2.79
C THR A 379 -12.01 -2.36 -1.97
N TRP A 380 -12.09 -2.26 -0.65
CA TRP A 380 -11.19 -2.90 0.31
C TRP A 380 -11.95 -3.89 1.21
N ALA A 381 -11.22 -4.73 1.93
CA ALA A 381 -11.75 -5.63 2.98
C ALA A 381 -13.01 -6.39 2.52
N GLU A 382 -14.09 -6.39 3.32
CA GLU A 382 -15.34 -7.10 3.03
C GLU A 382 -16.01 -6.64 1.73
N ASP A 383 -15.93 -5.35 1.39
CA ASP A 383 -16.46 -4.81 0.12
C ASP A 383 -15.73 -5.47 -1.07
N SER A 384 -14.42 -5.71 -0.95
CA SER A 384 -13.65 -6.45 -1.96
C SER A 384 -13.93 -7.94 -1.94
N GLN A 385 -14.07 -8.55 -0.75
CA GLN A 385 -14.37 -9.98 -0.62
C GLN A 385 -15.67 -10.36 -1.31
N PHE A 386 -16.69 -9.49 -1.23
CA PHE A 386 -17.96 -9.64 -1.93
C PHE A 386 -17.79 -9.84 -3.44
N LEU A 387 -16.78 -9.20 -4.05
CA LEU A 387 -16.54 -9.25 -5.51
C LEU A 387 -15.70 -10.45 -5.96
N LEU A 388 -15.03 -11.17 -5.05
CA LEU A 388 -14.05 -12.20 -5.43
C LEU A 388 -14.68 -13.35 -6.21
N GLY A 389 -15.85 -13.82 -5.78
CA GLY A 389 -16.56 -14.94 -6.41
C GLY A 389 -17.31 -14.60 -7.70
N MET A 390 -17.41 -13.32 -8.08
CA MET A 390 -18.13 -12.91 -9.29
C MET A 390 -17.29 -13.10 -10.55
N ASN A 391 -17.93 -13.54 -11.63
CA ASN A 391 -17.33 -13.49 -12.96
C ASN A 391 -17.43 -12.09 -13.58
N ASP A 392 -16.74 -11.87 -14.69
CA ASP A 392 -16.63 -10.56 -15.34
C ASP A 392 -17.99 -9.99 -15.77
N THR A 393 -18.91 -10.81 -16.27
CA THR A 393 -20.25 -10.35 -16.67
C THR A 393 -21.06 -9.85 -15.46
N GLN A 394 -21.07 -10.63 -14.37
CA GLN A 394 -21.75 -10.25 -13.13
C GLN A 394 -21.18 -8.96 -12.55
N LEU A 395 -19.85 -8.84 -12.56
CA LEU A 395 -19.15 -7.68 -12.03
C LEU A 395 -19.44 -6.44 -12.88
N GLN A 396 -19.34 -6.53 -14.21
CA GLN A 396 -19.65 -5.45 -15.12
C GLN A 396 -21.10 -4.96 -14.93
N ASP A 397 -22.07 -5.87 -14.87
CA ASP A 397 -23.49 -5.53 -14.69
C ASP A 397 -23.76 -4.86 -13.33
N LEU A 398 -23.09 -5.32 -12.28
CA LEU A 398 -23.20 -4.73 -10.94
C LEU A 398 -22.65 -3.30 -10.92
N ILE A 399 -21.39 -3.12 -11.33
CA ILE A 399 -20.73 -1.81 -11.31
C ILE A 399 -21.42 -0.83 -12.27
N MET A 400 -21.89 -1.29 -13.43
CA MET A 400 -22.62 -0.46 -14.38
C MET A 400 -23.96 0.03 -13.81
N ARG A 401 -24.68 -0.79 -13.03
CA ARG A 401 -25.92 -0.34 -12.36
C ARG A 401 -25.63 0.82 -11.40
N ASP A 402 -24.54 0.76 -10.66
CA ASP A 402 -24.17 1.82 -9.72
C ASP A 402 -23.77 3.11 -10.46
N LEU A 403 -23.02 3.01 -11.57
CA LEU A 403 -22.71 4.17 -12.41
C LEU A 403 -23.96 4.82 -13.02
N VAL A 404 -24.94 4.03 -13.43
CA VAL A 404 -26.20 4.53 -14.01
C VAL A 404 -27.01 5.34 -12.99
N GLU A 405 -27.00 4.96 -11.72
CA GLU A 405 -27.69 5.74 -10.68
C GLU A 405 -27.03 7.11 -10.46
N ILE A 406 -25.70 7.15 -10.56
CA ILE A 406 -24.91 8.36 -10.32
C ILE A 406 -24.98 9.28 -11.55
N HIS A 407 -24.73 8.76 -12.75
CA HIS A 407 -24.56 9.55 -13.98
C HIS A 407 -25.71 9.43 -15.00
N GLY A 408 -26.65 8.52 -14.78
CA GLY A 408 -27.79 8.27 -15.67
C GLY A 408 -27.55 7.18 -16.70
N ASP A 409 -28.62 6.66 -17.29
CA ASP A 409 -28.61 5.44 -18.11
C ASP A 409 -27.76 5.53 -19.39
N HIS A 410 -27.50 6.74 -19.88
CA HIS A 410 -26.71 6.99 -21.08
C HIS A 410 -25.29 6.41 -21.01
N VAL A 411 -24.72 6.19 -19.82
CA VAL A 411 -23.37 5.62 -19.68
C VAL A 411 -23.27 4.19 -20.20
N ARG A 412 -24.37 3.43 -20.27
CA ARG A 412 -24.39 2.04 -20.76
C ARG A 412 -23.95 1.95 -22.21
N SER A 413 -24.44 2.84 -23.06
CA SER A 413 -24.14 2.82 -24.50
C SER A 413 -22.71 3.26 -24.82
N LEU A 414 -22.01 3.82 -23.84
CA LEU A 414 -20.64 4.32 -23.99
C LEU A 414 -19.60 3.26 -23.62
N LEU A 415 -19.96 2.17 -22.96
CA LEU A 415 -19.02 1.16 -22.48
C LEU A 415 -18.28 0.49 -23.64
N THR A 416 -16.96 0.45 -23.56
CA THR A 416 -16.08 -0.16 -24.56
C THR A 416 -15.29 -1.35 -24.05
N GLY A 417 -15.12 -1.50 -22.73
CA GLY A 417 -14.35 -2.61 -22.16
C GLY A 417 -14.22 -2.55 -20.65
N MET A 418 -13.56 -3.56 -20.10
CA MET A 418 -13.34 -3.70 -18.66
C MET A 418 -11.98 -4.33 -18.38
N VAL A 419 -11.33 -3.88 -17.31
CA VAL A 419 -10.13 -4.51 -16.72
C VAL A 419 -10.37 -4.67 -15.22
N VAL A 420 -10.04 -5.85 -14.68
CA VAL A 420 -10.29 -6.17 -13.27
C VAL A 420 -8.99 -6.65 -12.63
N LYS A 421 -8.69 -6.15 -11.43
CA LYS A 421 -7.64 -6.71 -10.57
C LYS A 421 -8.21 -7.05 -9.20
N LYS A 422 -8.15 -8.34 -8.85
CA LYS A 422 -8.50 -8.89 -7.53
C LYS A 422 -7.21 -9.32 -6.83
N TRP A 423 -6.64 -8.48 -5.95
CA TRP A 423 -5.32 -8.75 -5.35
C TRP A 423 -5.33 -9.95 -4.39
N SER A 424 -6.47 -10.30 -3.80
CA SER A 424 -6.60 -11.50 -2.97
C SER A 424 -6.48 -12.81 -3.76
N LEU A 425 -6.64 -12.76 -5.08
CA LEU A 425 -6.49 -13.93 -5.97
C LEU A 425 -5.15 -13.92 -6.71
N ASP A 426 -4.27 -12.96 -6.43
CA ASP A 426 -2.96 -12.90 -7.03
C ASP A 426 -2.09 -14.06 -6.52
N SER A 427 -1.58 -14.89 -7.43
CA SER A 427 -0.83 -16.10 -7.10
C SER A 427 0.54 -15.85 -6.48
N TYR A 428 1.04 -14.61 -6.55
CA TYR A 428 2.35 -14.24 -6.01
C TYR A 428 2.21 -13.47 -4.69
N SER A 429 1.28 -12.51 -4.59
CA SER A 429 1.13 -11.71 -3.37
C SER A 429 0.24 -12.36 -2.31
N LEU A 430 -0.74 -13.19 -2.71
CA LEU A 430 -1.68 -13.89 -1.81
C LEU A 430 -2.47 -12.95 -0.88
N GLY A 431 -2.70 -11.72 -1.32
CA GLY A 431 -3.26 -10.62 -0.53
C GLY A 431 -2.92 -9.26 -1.15
N ALA A 432 -3.65 -8.22 -0.76
CA ALA A 432 -3.39 -6.87 -1.27
C ALA A 432 -2.25 -6.20 -0.52
N PHE A 433 -2.39 -5.99 0.78
CA PHE A 433 -1.41 -5.33 1.64
C PHE A 433 -1.66 -5.69 3.10
N ALA A 434 -0.63 -5.51 3.94
CA ALA A 434 -0.76 -5.76 5.36
C ALA A 434 -1.80 -4.79 5.94
N LEU A 435 -2.64 -5.32 6.83
CA LEU A 435 -3.67 -4.58 7.55
C LEU A 435 -3.85 -5.29 8.88
N PHE A 436 -3.11 -4.88 9.89
CA PHE A 436 -3.00 -5.60 11.15
C PHE A 436 -4.30 -5.59 11.95
N GLY A 437 -4.66 -6.78 12.43
CA GLY A 437 -5.67 -6.92 13.46
C GLY A 437 -5.12 -6.51 14.83
N PRO A 438 -5.97 -6.42 15.87
CA PRO A 438 -5.53 -6.13 17.21
C PRO A 438 -4.38 -7.05 17.67
N TYR A 439 -3.47 -6.50 18.46
CA TYR A 439 -2.24 -7.10 19.00
C TYR A 439 -1.10 -7.31 17.99
N GLN A 440 -1.34 -7.19 16.68
CA GLN A 440 -0.35 -7.59 15.69
C GLN A 440 0.80 -6.58 15.54
N HIS A 441 0.61 -5.28 15.78
CA HIS A 441 1.75 -4.34 15.71
C HIS A 441 2.76 -4.64 16.82
N VAL A 442 2.29 -4.79 18.05
CA VAL A 442 3.18 -4.97 19.20
C VAL A 442 3.79 -6.38 19.21
N GLN A 443 3.06 -7.40 18.74
CA GLN A 443 3.53 -8.79 18.82
C GLN A 443 4.34 -9.24 17.61
N TYR A 444 3.99 -8.80 16.41
CA TYR A 444 4.52 -9.41 15.19
C TYR A 444 5.50 -8.52 14.42
N ALA A 445 5.41 -7.20 14.53
CA ALA A 445 6.22 -6.31 13.71
C ALA A 445 7.72 -6.62 13.79
N SER A 446 8.27 -6.71 15.00
CA SER A 446 9.69 -6.96 15.23
C SER A 446 10.10 -8.33 14.70
N GLU A 447 9.29 -9.35 14.94
CA GLU A 447 9.51 -10.69 14.40
C GLU A 447 9.52 -10.66 12.88
N LEU A 448 8.59 -9.95 12.21
CA LEU A 448 8.51 -9.90 10.73
C LEU A 448 9.75 -9.27 10.09
N PHE A 449 10.35 -8.26 10.69
CA PHE A 449 11.58 -7.65 10.17
C PHE A 449 12.85 -8.42 10.53
N ARG A 450 12.90 -9.02 11.74
CA ARG A 450 14.11 -9.70 12.26
C ARG A 450 14.67 -10.74 11.30
N SER A 451 15.97 -10.67 11.02
CA SER A 451 16.73 -11.70 10.31
C SER A 451 16.94 -12.95 11.18
N GLU A 452 17.11 -14.10 10.53
CA GLU A 452 17.49 -15.34 11.20
C GLU A 452 18.72 -15.92 10.50
N GLY A 453 19.90 -15.68 11.09
CA GLY A 453 21.18 -16.03 10.50
C GLY A 453 21.52 -15.14 9.31
N ARG A 454 21.57 -15.73 8.11
CA ARG A 454 21.88 -15.05 6.84
C ARG A 454 20.62 -14.77 6.00
N ILE A 455 19.44 -15.05 6.56
CA ILE A 455 18.14 -14.81 5.92
C ILE A 455 17.54 -13.53 6.51
N HIS A 456 17.52 -12.47 5.70
CA HIS A 456 16.96 -11.16 6.01
C HIS A 456 15.57 -11.02 5.40
N PHE A 457 14.75 -10.10 5.94
CA PHE A 457 13.39 -9.86 5.47
C PHE A 457 13.15 -8.37 5.26
N ALA A 458 12.45 -8.02 4.19
CA ALA A 458 11.98 -6.67 3.95
C ALA A 458 10.68 -6.69 3.14
N GLY A 459 9.99 -5.57 3.09
CA GLY A 459 8.75 -5.43 2.35
C GLY A 459 7.76 -4.58 3.12
N GLU A 460 6.65 -4.23 2.47
CA GLU A 460 5.67 -3.34 3.10
C GLU A 460 5.08 -3.89 4.40
N HIS A 461 5.09 -5.20 4.63
CA HIS A 461 4.60 -5.84 5.86
C HIS A 461 5.60 -5.84 7.04
N THR A 462 6.81 -5.31 6.84
CA THR A 462 7.89 -5.30 7.84
C THR A 462 8.24 -3.87 8.29
N ALA A 463 7.40 -2.88 8.00
CA ALA A 463 7.57 -1.48 8.40
C ALA A 463 6.21 -0.77 8.36
N PHE A 464 6.17 0.48 8.85
CA PHE A 464 4.93 1.28 8.93
C PHE A 464 5.07 2.62 8.19
N PRO A 465 3.96 3.26 7.80
CA PRO A 465 2.59 2.73 7.74
C PRO A 465 2.41 1.71 6.60
N HIS A 466 1.50 0.74 6.73
CA HIS A 466 1.29 -0.28 5.68
C HIS A 466 0.67 0.27 4.38
N ALA A 467 0.61 -0.57 3.34
CA ALA A 467 0.01 -0.29 2.03
C ALA A 467 0.71 0.76 1.14
N TRP A 468 1.92 1.20 1.48
CA TRP A 468 2.66 2.21 0.71
C TRP A 468 3.95 1.71 0.08
N ILE A 469 4.30 2.26 -1.08
CA ILE A 469 5.59 2.00 -1.74
C ILE A 469 6.74 2.45 -0.85
N GLU A 470 6.65 3.63 -0.25
CA GLU A 470 7.71 4.17 0.60
C GLU A 470 8.03 3.26 1.78
N THR A 471 7.03 2.65 2.40
CA THR A 471 7.21 1.68 3.50
C THR A 471 8.00 0.45 3.07
N ALA A 472 7.74 -0.07 1.86
CA ALA A 472 8.56 -1.13 1.30
C ALA A 472 10.01 -0.67 1.04
N MET A 473 10.23 0.60 0.71
CA MET A 473 11.57 1.16 0.53
C MET A 473 12.30 1.37 1.86
N LYS A 474 11.62 1.88 2.89
CA LYS A 474 12.21 2.07 4.24
C LYS A 474 12.72 0.75 4.81
N SER A 475 11.88 -0.28 4.82
CA SER A 475 12.29 -1.63 5.24
C SER A 475 13.46 -2.17 4.41
N ALA A 476 13.47 -1.93 3.10
CA ALA A 476 14.55 -2.36 2.21
C ALA A 476 15.87 -1.64 2.47
N ILE A 477 15.83 -0.34 2.79
CA ILE A 477 17.02 0.45 3.16
C ILE A 477 17.59 -0.08 4.48
N ARG A 478 16.76 -0.31 5.51
CA ARG A 478 17.19 -0.92 6.78
C ARG A 478 17.82 -2.29 6.56
N ALA A 479 17.15 -3.18 5.84
CA ALA A 479 17.68 -4.52 5.56
C ALA A 479 18.99 -4.48 4.76
N ALA A 480 19.12 -3.57 3.78
CA ALA A 480 20.36 -3.40 3.03
C ALA A 480 21.52 -2.93 3.92
N THR A 481 21.25 -2.03 4.87
CA THR A 481 22.22 -1.60 5.88
C THR A 481 22.63 -2.76 6.79
N ASN A 482 21.67 -3.58 7.25
CA ASN A 482 21.95 -4.73 8.11
C ASN A 482 22.79 -5.80 7.40
N ILE A 483 22.50 -6.06 6.12
CA ILE A 483 23.31 -6.96 5.28
C ILE A 483 24.73 -6.42 5.08
N ALA A 484 24.88 -5.11 4.82
CA ALA A 484 26.19 -4.49 4.68
C ALA A 484 27.00 -4.56 5.99
N ASN A 485 26.36 -4.31 7.13
CA ASN A 485 26.99 -4.45 8.45
C ASN A 485 27.39 -5.90 8.74
N GLN A 486 26.53 -6.87 8.42
CA GLN A 486 26.83 -8.30 8.55
C GLN A 486 28.05 -8.69 7.69
N ALA A 487 28.12 -8.21 6.45
CA ALA A 487 29.25 -8.49 5.56
C ALA A 487 30.58 -7.93 6.09
N GLU A 488 30.55 -6.79 6.78
CA GLU A 488 31.76 -6.17 7.35
C GLU A 488 32.16 -6.77 8.71
N SER A 489 31.19 -7.28 9.48
CA SER A 489 31.44 -7.92 10.78
C SER A 489 32.37 -9.14 10.69
N VAL A 490 33.26 -9.29 11.68
CA VAL A 490 34.03 -10.53 11.90
C VAL A 490 33.12 -11.49 12.66
N PRO A 491 33.04 -12.79 12.31
CA PRO A 491 32.12 -13.71 12.96
C PRO A 491 32.49 -13.87 14.45
N ASN A 492 31.82 -13.10 15.30
CA ASN A 492 31.76 -13.31 16.73
C ASN A 492 30.29 -13.45 17.13
N ASN A 493 30.05 -14.45 17.97
CA ASN A 493 28.77 -15.09 18.27
C ASN A 493 27.77 -14.25 19.09
N ASP A 494 27.73 -12.92 18.96
CA ASP A 494 26.79 -12.09 19.71
C ASP A 494 25.89 -11.25 18.80
N GLU A 495 24.60 -11.27 19.15
CA GLU A 495 23.42 -10.77 18.46
C GLU A 495 23.59 -9.35 17.87
N ILE A 496 23.78 -9.24 16.55
CA ILE A 496 23.36 -8.04 15.82
C ILE A 496 21.83 -8.12 15.75
N ARG A 497 21.14 -7.43 16.64
CA ARG A 497 19.68 -7.32 16.61
C ARG A 497 19.30 -6.30 15.54
N ASP A 498 18.46 -6.72 14.60
CA ASP A 498 17.83 -5.80 13.67
C ASP A 498 16.85 -4.91 14.44
N GLU A 499 17.04 -3.58 14.36
CA GLU A 499 16.11 -2.61 14.91
C GLU A 499 15.12 -2.19 13.82
N LEU A 500 13.84 -2.08 14.23
CA LEU A 500 12.68 -1.93 13.37
C LEU A 500 12.39 -0.47 13.02
#